data_AF-A0A7S3D7D4-F1
#
_entry.id   AF-A0A7S3D7D4-F1
#
_cell.length_a   1.000
_cell.length_b   1.000
_cell.length_c   1.000
_cell.angle_alpha   90.00
_cell.angle_beta   90.00
_cell.angle_gamma   90.00
#
_symmetry.space_group_name_H-M   'P 1'
#
loop_
_entity.id
_entity.type
_entity.pdbx_description
1 polymer ?
#
loop_
_entity_poly.entity_id
_entity_poly.type
_entity_poly.pdbx_seq_one_letter_code
_entity_poly.pdbx_strand_id
1 'polypeptide(L)'
;RYDDASFSGYIDNKPCLFMIEDVKTGLLSTLNEASRSSAGDDRFVETIRGKYSKNDYFIAPKTRRENFTICHYAADVEYESRGFCEKNLDRIKQDILDMLAGCSNDLVRDLFRNEAGEEKQGGGGKKKQALSTVKLPTVAGSFRDQLSELMKSIDKCQPRYIRCINPNGDKRAGYFKPPYVLDQLKCGGVIQAVKVMRSGFPQRFEHDKFVCMYRPLLHSKDVVEYVQQMKVTPTEEQEKGHCSDLQYLIGLVERSWSDDVTPDDFHLAADELCKALSGIIAADHAQGNARGEDSEGKGGHGSKLQCGKSMVFLAVGVGEMLDKRLRVVRNERVVMLQRMWRGYEVRRWVKRLRSASVLLLQYAAAARARLEWVQALRCAKATVLSSACRRVTAAPHFQLEKRAAATLNRISRGVPLRLSWVATRRDQAATLLQAAMRMGVHFKHMQAVRKAGVHIGRLGRVAIGR
;
A
#
# COMPACT_ATOMS: atom_id res chain seq x y z
N ARG A 1 -38.87 -3.46 -16.74
CA ARG A 1 -39.57 -4.67 -16.29
C ARG A 1 -38.95 -5.04 -14.95
N TYR A 2 -39.64 -4.76 -13.85
CA TYR A 2 -39.17 -4.97 -12.46
C TYR A 2 -39.96 -6.15 -11.82
N ASP A 3 -40.56 -7.01 -12.64
CA ASP A 3 -41.60 -7.94 -12.20
C ASP A 3 -41.11 -9.39 -11.97
N ASP A 4 -39.84 -9.70 -12.25
CA ASP A 4 -39.32 -11.08 -12.16
C ASP A 4 -38.59 -11.43 -10.85
N ALA A 5 -38.73 -10.61 -9.80
CA ALA A 5 -38.24 -10.96 -8.46
C ALA A 5 -39.40 -11.44 -7.59
N SER A 6 -39.78 -12.70 -7.71
CA SER A 6 -40.65 -13.35 -6.72
C SER A 6 -39.92 -13.41 -5.37
N PHE A 7 -40.19 -12.43 -4.51
CA PHE A 7 -39.60 -12.29 -3.17
C PHE A 7 -40.12 -13.41 -2.24
N SER A 8 -39.48 -14.58 -2.28
CA SER A 8 -39.91 -15.80 -1.59
C SER A 8 -39.59 -15.86 -0.09
N GLY A 9 -39.23 -14.73 0.55
CA GLY A 9 -38.76 -14.70 1.95
C GLY A 9 -39.43 -13.66 2.86
N TYR A 10 -40.42 -12.91 2.37
CA TYR A 10 -41.14 -11.93 3.19
C TYR A 10 -42.24 -12.62 4.02
N ILE A 11 -42.14 -12.54 5.34
CA ILE A 11 -43.20 -13.01 6.25
C ILE A 11 -44.22 -11.89 6.39
N ASP A 12 -45.38 -12.06 5.77
CA ASP A 12 -46.47 -11.08 5.84
C ASP A 12 -47.25 -11.21 7.15
N ASN A 13 -47.25 -10.16 7.96
CA ASN A 13 -47.99 -10.10 9.22
C ASN A 13 -49.42 -9.57 9.07
N LYS A 14 -49.85 -9.20 7.85
CA LYS A 14 -51.24 -8.75 7.59
C LYS A 14 -52.32 -9.71 8.11
N PRO A 15 -52.20 -11.06 8.00
CA PRO A 15 -53.23 -11.96 8.53
C PRO A 15 -53.40 -11.86 10.05
N CYS A 16 -52.30 -11.67 10.79
CA CYS A 16 -52.33 -11.45 12.24
C CYS A 16 -52.98 -10.09 12.57
N LEU A 17 -52.63 -9.03 11.85
CA LEU A 17 -53.26 -7.71 12.02
C LEU A 17 -54.77 -7.74 11.73
N PHE A 18 -55.19 -8.45 10.67
CA PHE A 18 -56.60 -8.61 10.33
C PHE A 18 -57.38 -9.30 11.47
N MET A 19 -56.79 -10.31 12.11
CA MET A 19 -57.41 -10.95 13.28
C MET A 19 -57.62 -9.98 14.45
N ILE A 20 -56.72 -9.00 14.64
CA ILE A 20 -56.80 -8.04 15.76
C ILE A 20 -57.77 -6.89 15.43
N GLU A 21 -57.60 -6.27 14.26
CA GLU A 21 -58.17 -4.97 13.92
C GLU A 21 -59.46 -5.02 13.09
N ASP A 22 -59.84 -6.18 12.52
CA ASP A 22 -61.00 -6.25 11.64
C ASP A 22 -62.26 -5.69 12.32
N VAL A 23 -62.92 -4.76 11.62
CA VAL A 23 -63.96 -3.90 12.19
C VAL A 23 -65.20 -4.70 12.61
N LYS A 24 -65.47 -5.82 11.93
CA LYS A 24 -66.68 -6.62 12.13
C LYS A 24 -66.40 -7.86 12.96
N THR A 25 -65.21 -8.41 12.83
CA THR A 25 -64.89 -9.74 13.33
C THR A 25 -63.63 -9.82 14.17
N GLY A 26 -62.77 -8.80 14.17
CA GLY A 26 -61.50 -8.81 14.89
C GLY A 26 -61.63 -8.82 16.41
N LEU A 27 -60.53 -9.15 17.10
CA LEU A 27 -60.47 -9.27 18.55
C LEU A 27 -60.95 -8.00 19.26
N LEU A 28 -60.54 -6.81 18.80
CA LEU A 28 -60.96 -5.54 19.42
C LEU A 28 -62.47 -5.30 19.25
N SER A 29 -63.06 -5.74 18.13
CA SER A 29 -64.50 -5.62 17.90
C SER A 29 -65.30 -6.54 18.82
N THR A 30 -64.83 -7.79 19.00
CA THR A 30 -65.41 -8.76 19.93
C THR A 30 -65.27 -8.31 21.38
N LEU A 31 -64.14 -7.68 21.75
CA LEU A 31 -63.96 -7.11 23.08
C LEU A 31 -64.97 -5.99 23.36
N ASN A 32 -65.18 -5.08 22.39
CA ASN A 32 -66.15 -4.00 22.51
C ASN A 32 -67.59 -4.50 22.66
N GLU A 33 -67.94 -5.61 22.01
CA GLU A 33 -69.25 -6.25 22.15
C GLU A 33 -69.40 -6.93 23.52
N ALA A 34 -68.41 -7.73 23.92
CA ALA A 34 -68.41 -8.44 25.19
C ALA A 34 -68.39 -7.50 26.41
N SER A 35 -67.71 -6.35 26.30
CA SER A 35 -67.68 -5.31 27.34
C SER A 35 -69.06 -4.72 27.66
N ARG A 36 -70.04 -4.88 26.77
CA ARG A 36 -71.42 -4.42 26.99
C ARG A 36 -72.31 -5.51 27.59
N SER A 37 -71.81 -6.74 27.67
CA SER A 37 -72.53 -7.89 28.20
C SER A 37 -72.25 -8.06 29.68
N SER A 38 -73.23 -8.56 30.43
CA SER A 38 -73.08 -8.92 31.85
C SER A 38 -72.04 -10.03 32.11
N ALA A 39 -71.78 -10.88 31.12
CA ALA A 39 -70.80 -11.96 31.18
C ALA A 39 -69.34 -11.51 30.95
N GLY A 40 -69.11 -10.26 30.54
CA GLY A 40 -67.78 -9.63 30.49
C GLY A 40 -66.69 -10.46 29.81
N ASP A 41 -65.61 -10.72 30.57
CA ASP A 41 -64.35 -11.33 30.08
C ASP A 41 -64.52 -12.80 29.67
N ASP A 42 -65.31 -13.59 30.41
CA ASP A 42 -65.51 -15.01 30.10
C ASP A 42 -66.17 -15.19 28.73
N ARG A 43 -67.19 -14.37 28.45
CA ARG A 43 -67.87 -14.35 27.14
C ARG A 43 -66.93 -13.90 26.04
N PHE A 44 -66.06 -12.93 26.30
CA PHE A 44 -65.04 -12.51 25.34
C PHE A 44 -64.13 -13.69 24.96
N VAL A 45 -63.55 -14.37 25.95
CA VAL A 45 -62.62 -15.49 25.75
C VAL A 45 -63.27 -16.67 25.05
N GLU A 46 -64.49 -17.03 25.44
CA GLU A 46 -65.25 -18.11 24.79
C GLU A 46 -65.55 -17.80 23.32
N THR A 47 -65.94 -16.55 23.03
CA THR A 47 -66.26 -16.11 21.66
C THR A 47 -65.03 -16.15 20.76
N ILE A 48 -63.89 -15.60 21.21
CA ILE A 48 -62.66 -15.60 20.41
C ILE A 48 -62.10 -17.02 20.23
N ARG A 49 -62.23 -17.89 21.24
CA ARG A 49 -61.82 -19.29 21.14
C ARG A 49 -62.63 -20.06 20.11
N GLY A 50 -63.96 -19.91 20.13
CA GLY A 50 -64.81 -20.54 19.13
C GLY A 50 -64.45 -20.07 17.71
N LYS A 51 -64.25 -18.76 17.55
CA LYS A 51 -64.02 -18.12 16.26
C LYS A 51 -62.64 -18.40 15.65
N TYR A 52 -61.59 -18.36 16.47
CA TYR A 52 -60.19 -18.43 16.02
C TYR A 52 -59.49 -19.74 16.36
N SER A 53 -60.21 -20.76 16.84
CA SER A 53 -59.64 -22.09 17.14
C SER A 53 -58.83 -22.73 16.01
N LYS A 54 -59.14 -22.40 14.74
CA LYS A 54 -58.48 -22.91 13.54
C LYS A 54 -57.51 -21.91 12.89
N ASN A 55 -57.29 -20.74 13.49
CA ASN A 55 -56.42 -19.71 12.93
C ASN A 55 -54.97 -19.94 13.39
N ASP A 56 -54.03 -19.98 12.45
CA ASP A 56 -52.60 -20.21 12.72
C ASP A 56 -51.96 -19.18 13.67
N TYR A 57 -52.57 -17.99 13.79
CA TYR A 57 -52.09 -16.90 14.65
C TYR A 57 -52.73 -16.87 16.04
N PHE A 58 -53.58 -17.85 16.37
CA PHE A 58 -54.28 -17.93 17.65
C PHE A 58 -54.11 -19.30 18.30
N ILE A 59 -53.66 -19.30 19.56
CA ILE A 59 -53.51 -20.52 20.34
C ILE A 59 -54.38 -20.40 21.60
N ALA A 60 -55.22 -21.42 21.83
CA ALA A 60 -56.04 -21.54 23.03
C ALA A 60 -55.36 -22.46 24.07
N PRO A 61 -54.86 -21.93 25.21
CA PRO A 61 -54.24 -22.74 26.25
C PRO A 61 -55.23 -23.75 26.86
N LYS A 62 -54.89 -25.05 26.85
CA LYS A 62 -55.80 -26.10 27.37
C LYS A 62 -56.06 -25.97 28.87
N THR A 63 -55.05 -25.55 29.64
CA THR A 63 -55.07 -25.53 31.11
C THR A 63 -55.65 -24.24 31.68
N ARG A 64 -55.32 -23.09 31.08
CA ARG A 64 -55.79 -21.76 31.53
C ARG A 64 -56.88 -21.28 30.60
N ARG A 65 -58.14 -21.54 30.97
CA ARG A 65 -59.27 -21.25 30.08
C ARG A 65 -59.57 -19.78 29.89
N GLU A 66 -59.13 -18.94 30.82
CA GLU A 66 -59.25 -17.48 30.79
C GLU A 66 -58.17 -16.81 29.92
N ASN A 67 -57.12 -17.54 29.55
CA ASN A 67 -56.01 -16.99 28.77
C ASN A 67 -56.14 -17.34 27.29
N PHE A 68 -55.51 -16.53 26.45
CA PHE A 68 -55.36 -16.79 25.02
C PHE A 68 -53.98 -16.32 24.55
N THR A 69 -53.45 -16.95 23.51
CA THR A 69 -52.13 -16.61 22.98
C THR A 69 -52.27 -16.13 21.54
N ILE A 70 -51.61 -15.01 21.21
CA ILE A 70 -51.51 -14.51 19.85
C ILE A 70 -50.08 -14.72 19.36
N CYS A 71 -49.94 -15.33 18.18
CA CYS A 71 -48.65 -15.50 17.52
C CYS A 71 -48.30 -14.19 16.79
N HIS A 72 -47.59 -13.28 17.46
CA HIS A 72 -47.11 -12.05 16.82
C HIS A 72 -45.88 -12.35 15.96
N TYR A 73 -45.55 -11.42 15.05
CA TYR A 73 -44.36 -11.59 14.20
C TYR A 73 -43.05 -11.74 15.01
N ALA A 74 -43.03 -11.21 16.23
CA ALA A 74 -41.88 -11.21 17.13
C ALA A 74 -41.82 -12.48 17.99
N ALA A 75 -42.95 -12.86 18.61
CA ALA A 75 -43.07 -13.98 19.52
C ALA A 75 -44.55 -14.29 19.82
N ASP A 76 -44.80 -15.49 20.34
CA ASP A 76 -46.10 -15.86 20.87
C ASP A 76 -46.30 -15.20 22.24
N VAL A 77 -47.38 -14.43 22.38
CA VAL A 77 -47.69 -13.69 23.61
C VAL A 77 -48.98 -14.24 24.21
N GLU A 78 -48.89 -14.77 25.42
CA GLU A 78 -50.04 -15.18 26.23
C GLU A 78 -50.63 -13.94 26.94
N TYR A 79 -51.92 -13.71 26.74
CA TYR A 79 -52.70 -12.66 27.37
C TYR A 79 -53.63 -13.25 28.42
N GLU A 80 -53.60 -12.66 29.61
CA GLU A 80 -54.58 -12.90 30.67
C GLU A 80 -55.78 -11.97 30.45
N SER A 81 -56.96 -12.52 30.17
CA SER A 81 -58.15 -11.73 29.83
C SER A 81 -58.81 -11.01 31.01
N ARG A 82 -58.41 -11.35 32.24
CA ARG A 82 -59.03 -10.83 33.46
C ARG A 82 -58.95 -9.30 33.52
N GLY A 83 -60.11 -8.66 33.64
CA GLY A 83 -60.28 -7.22 33.70
C GLY A 83 -60.19 -6.52 32.33
N PHE A 84 -60.22 -7.24 31.21
CA PHE A 84 -60.16 -6.63 29.88
C PHE A 84 -61.38 -5.75 29.60
N CYS A 85 -62.58 -6.26 29.86
CA CYS A 85 -63.83 -5.54 29.61
C CYS A 85 -63.95 -4.30 30.49
N GLU A 86 -63.60 -4.41 31.77
CA GLU A 86 -63.61 -3.27 32.71
C GLU A 86 -62.64 -2.17 32.25
N LYS A 87 -61.38 -2.55 31.93
CA LYS A 87 -60.37 -1.61 31.39
C LYS A 87 -60.79 -1.00 30.06
N ASN A 88 -61.47 -1.75 29.20
CA ASN A 88 -61.87 -1.27 27.88
C ASN A 88 -63.05 -0.28 27.93
N LEU A 89 -63.92 -0.40 28.94
CA LEU A 89 -65.02 0.53 29.16
C LEU A 89 -64.55 1.89 29.71
N ASP A 90 -63.43 1.90 30.45
CA ASP A 90 -62.82 3.10 31.04
C ASP A 90 -63.84 4.02 31.73
N ARG A 91 -64.80 3.40 32.43
CA ARG A 91 -65.90 4.13 33.06
C ARG A 91 -65.46 4.70 34.39
N ILE A 92 -65.44 6.02 34.47
CA ILE A 92 -65.42 6.74 35.73
C ILE A 92 -66.87 6.86 36.23
N LYS A 93 -67.08 6.69 37.54
CA LYS A 93 -68.41 6.89 38.14
C LYS A 93 -68.82 8.36 38.00
N GLN A 94 -70.07 8.60 37.59
CA GLN A 94 -70.58 9.96 37.40
C GLN A 94 -70.48 10.80 38.68
N ASP A 95 -70.78 10.23 39.85
CA ASP A 95 -70.65 10.93 41.14
C ASP A 95 -69.24 11.53 41.36
N ILE A 96 -68.19 10.87 40.85
CA ILE A 96 -66.82 11.35 40.95
C ILE A 96 -66.58 12.50 39.96
N LEU A 97 -67.09 12.38 38.73
CA LEU A 97 -67.00 13.45 37.72
C LEU A 97 -67.74 14.71 38.19
N ASP A 98 -68.94 14.55 38.75
CA ASP A 98 -69.73 15.64 39.31
C ASP A 98 -69.01 16.32 40.48
N MET A 99 -68.41 15.53 41.38
CA MET A 99 -67.58 16.05 42.47
C MET A 99 -66.36 16.83 41.95
N LEU A 100 -65.68 16.33 40.93
CA LEU A 100 -64.49 16.97 40.34
C LEU A 100 -64.85 18.26 39.58
N ALA A 101 -65.99 18.26 38.88
CA ALA A 101 -66.53 19.45 38.22
C ALA A 101 -66.98 20.52 39.24
N GLY A 102 -67.44 20.10 40.42
CA GLY A 102 -67.78 20.98 41.55
C GLY A 102 -66.61 21.40 42.44
N CYS A 103 -65.38 21.00 42.10
CA CYS A 103 -64.19 21.30 42.91
C CYS A 103 -63.92 22.81 42.99
N SER A 104 -63.47 23.28 44.15
CA SER A 104 -63.10 24.69 44.37
C SER A 104 -61.80 25.10 43.66
N ASN A 105 -61.00 24.13 43.19
CA ASN A 105 -59.78 24.39 42.44
C ASN A 105 -60.11 24.58 40.95
N ASP A 106 -59.84 25.77 40.43
CA ASP A 106 -60.13 26.15 39.04
C ASP A 106 -59.46 25.24 38.02
N LEU A 107 -58.22 24.81 38.24
CA LEU A 107 -57.51 23.92 37.32
C LEU A 107 -58.21 22.56 37.21
N VAL A 108 -58.62 22.00 38.35
CA VAL A 108 -59.31 20.70 38.39
C VAL A 108 -60.66 20.82 37.68
N ARG A 109 -61.42 21.87 38.00
CA ARG A 109 -62.70 22.14 37.38
C ARG A 109 -62.58 22.31 35.87
N ASP A 110 -61.58 23.02 35.37
CA ASP A 110 -61.37 23.24 33.94
C ASP A 110 -60.96 21.95 33.20
N LEU A 111 -60.20 21.04 33.84
CA LEU A 111 -59.84 19.74 33.25
C LEU A 111 -61.07 18.84 33.03
N PHE A 112 -62.02 18.84 33.96
CA PHE A 112 -63.21 17.96 33.93
C PHE A 112 -64.46 18.64 33.37
N ARG A 113 -64.37 19.91 32.97
CA ARG A 113 -65.50 20.72 32.46
C ARG A 113 -66.15 20.16 31.20
N ASN A 114 -65.35 19.47 30.37
CA ASN A 114 -65.82 18.87 29.12
C ASN A 114 -66.29 17.42 29.28
N GLU A 115 -65.91 16.74 30.37
CA GLU A 115 -66.30 15.35 30.64
C GLU A 115 -67.65 15.26 31.36
N ALA A 116 -68.00 16.25 32.18
CA ALA A 116 -69.31 16.34 32.85
C ALA A 116 -70.46 16.81 31.93
N GLY A 117 -70.17 17.13 30.66
CA GLY A 117 -71.06 17.88 29.77
C GLY A 117 -71.83 17.09 28.70
N GLU A 118 -71.80 15.75 28.67
CA GLU A 118 -72.52 14.99 27.63
C GLU A 118 -73.98 14.64 27.97
N GLU A 119 -74.50 14.98 29.16
CA GLU A 119 -75.93 14.86 29.47
C GLU A 119 -76.68 16.20 29.40
N LYS A 120 -77.33 16.40 28.25
CA LYS A 120 -78.58 17.15 27.99
C LYS A 120 -78.64 18.66 28.33
N GLN A 121 -78.62 19.46 27.25
CA GLN A 121 -79.62 20.51 26.92
C GLN A 121 -79.75 20.52 25.39
N GLY A 122 -80.87 20.61 24.68
CA GLY A 122 -82.29 20.86 24.96
C GLY A 122 -82.88 21.39 23.64
N GLY A 123 -83.97 20.79 23.14
CA GLY A 123 -84.66 21.27 21.93
C GLY A 123 -85.79 20.32 21.51
N GLY A 124 -87.01 20.62 21.96
CA GLY A 124 -88.19 19.76 21.79
C GLY A 124 -88.50 19.41 20.33
N GLY A 125 -88.78 18.13 20.08
CA GLY A 125 -89.27 17.64 18.80
C GLY A 125 -89.49 16.14 18.83
N LYS A 126 -90.77 15.72 18.83
CA LYS A 126 -91.19 14.32 18.74
C LYS A 126 -90.58 13.65 17.50
N LYS A 127 -89.55 12.80 17.67
CA LYS A 127 -89.27 11.66 16.80
C LYS A 127 -88.73 10.49 17.62
N LYS A 128 -89.62 9.54 17.94
CA LYS A 128 -89.24 8.16 18.22
C LYS A 128 -88.72 7.56 16.90
N GLN A 129 -87.44 7.66 16.65
CA GLN A 129 -86.75 6.82 15.67
C GLN A 129 -85.58 6.14 16.37
N ALA A 130 -85.58 4.81 16.26
CA ALA A 130 -84.58 3.84 16.66
C ALA A 130 -83.32 4.41 17.33
N LEU A 131 -83.19 4.14 18.63
CA LEU A 131 -81.94 4.25 19.38
C LEU A 131 -80.94 3.26 18.80
N SER A 132 -80.35 3.60 17.65
CA SER A 132 -79.15 2.96 17.14
C SER A 132 -78.02 3.30 18.11
N THR A 133 -77.74 2.38 19.03
CA THR A 133 -76.43 2.11 19.64
C THR A 133 -75.41 3.24 19.41
N VAL A 134 -75.57 4.37 20.09
CA VAL A 134 -74.49 5.36 20.19
C VAL A 134 -73.39 4.62 20.94
N LYS A 135 -72.38 4.17 20.19
CA LYS A 135 -71.29 3.36 20.72
C LYS A 135 -70.60 4.24 21.75
N LEU A 136 -70.78 3.94 23.04
CA LEU A 136 -69.93 4.53 24.07
C LEU A 136 -68.48 4.36 23.62
N PRO A 137 -67.65 5.42 23.70
CA PRO A 137 -66.25 5.33 23.35
C PRO A 137 -65.60 4.27 24.24
N THR A 138 -64.85 3.36 23.63
CA THR A 138 -64.05 2.35 24.33
C THR A 138 -62.59 2.66 24.11
N VAL A 139 -61.73 2.23 25.04
CA VAL A 139 -60.28 2.41 24.92
C VAL A 139 -59.76 1.80 23.62
N ALA A 140 -60.21 0.57 23.31
CA ALA A 140 -59.83 -0.10 22.06
C ALA A 140 -60.30 0.66 20.81
N GLY A 141 -61.47 1.29 20.85
CA GLY A 141 -61.98 2.11 19.75
C GLY A 141 -61.13 3.36 19.52
N SER A 142 -60.89 4.13 20.59
CA SER A 142 -60.07 5.34 20.55
C SER A 142 -58.63 5.04 20.10
N PHE A 143 -58.01 4.00 20.68
CA PHE A 143 -56.66 3.56 20.32
C PHE A 143 -56.54 3.20 18.83
N ARG A 144 -57.50 2.45 18.28
CA ARG A 144 -57.52 2.10 16.86
C ARG A 144 -57.61 3.35 15.97
N ASP A 145 -58.48 4.29 16.31
CA ASP A 145 -58.72 5.47 15.50
C ASP A 145 -57.48 6.38 15.50
N GLN A 146 -56.84 6.57 16.66
CA GLN A 146 -55.56 7.28 16.81
C GLN A 146 -54.42 6.60 16.03
N LEU A 147 -54.32 5.26 16.10
CA LEU A 147 -53.31 4.51 15.35
C LEU A 147 -53.51 4.63 13.84
N SER A 148 -54.77 4.60 13.36
CA SER A 148 -55.09 4.78 11.94
C SER A 148 -54.70 6.18 11.45
N GLU A 149 -54.92 7.22 12.26
CA GLU A 149 -54.51 8.59 11.95
C GLU A 149 -52.98 8.74 11.91
N LEU A 150 -52.28 8.12 12.85
CA LEU A 150 -50.82 8.09 12.88
C LEU A 150 -50.26 7.41 11.62
N MET A 151 -50.79 6.24 11.24
CA MET A 151 -50.35 5.52 10.04
C MET A 151 -50.57 6.34 8.78
N LYS A 152 -51.74 7.00 8.62
CA LYS A 152 -52.00 7.92 7.50
C LYS A 152 -51.01 9.08 7.43
N SER A 153 -50.49 9.54 8.57
CA SER A 153 -49.50 10.62 8.63
C SER A 153 -48.11 10.11 8.24
N ILE A 154 -47.75 8.90 8.68
CA ILE A 154 -46.49 8.25 8.32
C ILE A 154 -46.46 7.89 6.82
N ASP A 155 -47.57 7.41 6.26
CA ASP A 155 -47.68 7.00 4.85
C ASP A 155 -47.50 8.17 3.86
N LYS A 156 -47.73 9.41 4.30
CA LYS A 156 -47.46 10.63 3.52
C LYS A 156 -45.99 11.02 3.49
N CYS A 157 -45.17 10.43 4.35
CA CYS A 157 -43.77 10.77 4.53
C CYS A 157 -42.86 9.68 3.93
N GLN A 158 -41.57 10.01 3.77
CA GLN A 158 -40.54 9.01 3.51
C GLN A 158 -39.99 8.47 4.84
N PRO A 159 -40.28 7.22 5.23
CA PRO A 159 -39.87 6.70 6.53
C PRO A 159 -38.35 6.46 6.59
N ARG A 160 -37.76 6.80 7.74
CA ARG A 160 -36.38 6.44 8.10
C ARG A 160 -36.40 5.68 9.42
N TYR A 161 -35.81 4.49 9.45
CA TYR A 161 -35.89 3.59 10.60
C TYR A 161 -34.62 3.66 11.45
N ILE A 162 -34.78 3.90 12.75
CA ILE A 162 -33.73 3.77 13.77
C ILE A 162 -34.16 2.67 14.74
N ARG A 163 -33.32 1.64 14.92
CA ARG A 163 -33.60 0.53 15.86
C ARG A 163 -32.65 0.61 17.05
N CYS A 164 -33.19 0.95 18.20
CA CYS A 164 -32.46 1.00 19.46
C CYS A 164 -32.32 -0.42 20.02
N ILE A 165 -31.12 -0.77 20.51
CA ILE A 165 -30.83 -2.08 21.11
C ILE A 165 -30.30 -1.85 22.53
N ASN A 166 -30.92 -2.50 23.50
CA ASN A 166 -30.41 -2.50 24.87
C ASN A 166 -29.36 -3.61 25.04
N PRO A 167 -28.08 -3.30 25.35
CA PRO A 167 -27.03 -4.31 25.43
C PRO A 167 -27.16 -5.26 26.63
N ASN A 168 -27.82 -4.84 27.71
CA ASN A 168 -28.05 -5.67 28.89
C ASN A 168 -29.24 -5.17 29.75
N GLY A 169 -29.91 -6.10 30.44
CA GLY A 169 -31.00 -5.76 31.38
C GLY A 169 -30.52 -5.12 32.69
N ASP A 170 -29.24 -5.31 33.04
CA ASP A 170 -28.66 -4.88 34.31
C ASP A 170 -28.25 -3.39 34.34
N LYS A 171 -28.48 -2.67 33.23
CA LYS A 171 -28.13 -1.25 33.03
C LYS A 171 -26.64 -0.94 33.24
N ARG A 172 -25.76 -1.91 32.96
CA ARG A 172 -24.30 -1.78 33.08
C ARG A 172 -23.68 -1.24 31.80
N ALA A 173 -22.90 -0.16 31.89
CA ALA A 173 -22.14 0.35 30.75
C ALA A 173 -21.08 -0.65 30.28
N GLY A 174 -20.89 -0.77 28.96
CA GLY A 174 -19.87 -1.65 28.35
C GLY A 174 -20.13 -3.15 28.45
N TYR A 175 -21.24 -3.58 29.06
CA TYR A 175 -21.57 -5.00 29.18
C TYR A 175 -22.56 -5.42 28.09
N PHE A 176 -22.19 -6.44 27.32
CA PHE A 176 -23.02 -6.98 26.24
C PHE A 176 -23.46 -8.39 26.58
N LYS A 177 -24.77 -8.64 26.64
CA LYS A 177 -25.34 -9.97 26.88
C LYS A 177 -25.89 -10.54 25.56
N PRO A 178 -25.16 -11.43 24.87
CA PRO A 178 -25.56 -11.91 23.55
C PRO A 178 -26.98 -12.48 23.44
N PRO A 179 -27.46 -13.37 24.34
CA PRO A 179 -28.81 -13.92 24.20
C PRO A 179 -29.90 -12.84 24.36
N TYR A 180 -29.68 -11.87 25.27
CA TYR A 180 -30.60 -10.77 25.50
C TYR A 180 -30.73 -9.84 24.29
N VAL A 181 -29.61 -9.56 23.63
CA VAL A 181 -29.59 -8.76 22.40
C VAL A 181 -30.14 -9.56 21.22
N LEU A 182 -29.82 -10.85 21.13
CA LEU A 182 -30.31 -11.72 20.06
C LEU A 182 -31.84 -11.76 20.04
N ASP A 183 -32.50 -11.87 21.19
CA ASP A 183 -33.95 -11.89 21.26
C ASP A 183 -34.56 -10.53 20.83
N GLN A 184 -33.92 -9.40 21.17
CA GLN A 184 -34.31 -8.10 20.62
C GLN A 184 -34.14 -8.02 19.11
N LEU A 185 -33.09 -8.61 18.52
CA LEU A 185 -32.88 -8.62 17.07
C LEU A 185 -33.92 -9.49 16.34
N LYS A 186 -34.40 -10.57 16.98
CA LYS A 186 -35.53 -11.38 16.51
C LYS A 186 -36.82 -10.55 16.56
N CYS A 187 -37.17 -10.03 17.73
CA CYS A 187 -38.42 -9.27 17.95
C CYS A 187 -38.45 -7.93 17.20
N GLY A 188 -37.30 -7.31 17.01
CA GLY A 188 -37.12 -6.09 16.24
C GLY A 188 -37.00 -6.33 14.73
N GLY A 189 -37.03 -7.58 14.27
CA GLY A 189 -37.14 -7.92 12.84
C GLY A 189 -35.89 -7.57 12.06
N VAL A 190 -34.77 -7.40 12.77
CA VAL A 190 -33.46 -7.09 12.17
C VAL A 190 -32.99 -8.31 11.41
N ILE A 191 -33.13 -9.49 12.01
CA ILE A 191 -32.72 -10.75 11.39
C ILE A 191 -33.51 -10.99 10.10
N GLN A 192 -34.82 -10.75 10.11
CA GLN A 192 -35.68 -10.95 8.95
C GLN A 192 -35.39 -9.89 7.87
N ALA A 193 -35.21 -8.62 8.23
CA ALA A 193 -34.79 -7.59 7.29
C ALA A 193 -33.42 -7.91 6.64
N VAL A 194 -32.47 -8.43 7.42
CA VAL A 194 -31.18 -8.91 6.90
C VAL A 194 -31.37 -10.13 5.99
N LYS A 195 -32.25 -11.08 6.33
CA LYS A 195 -32.56 -12.22 5.45
C LYS A 195 -33.13 -11.76 4.10
N VAL A 196 -34.08 -10.82 4.11
CA VAL A 196 -34.65 -10.19 2.90
C VAL A 196 -33.57 -9.46 2.09
N MET A 197 -32.66 -8.75 2.77
CA MET A 197 -31.54 -8.08 2.12
C MET A 197 -30.55 -9.08 1.51
N ARG A 198 -30.32 -10.22 2.18
CA ARG A 198 -29.44 -11.32 1.71
C ARG A 198 -30.04 -12.12 0.57
N SER A 199 -31.37 -12.27 0.50
CA SER A 199 -32.04 -12.91 -0.64
C SER A 199 -32.07 -12.01 -1.89
N GLY A 200 -31.78 -10.71 -1.72
CA GLY A 200 -31.53 -9.78 -2.82
C GLY A 200 -30.03 -9.58 -3.09
N PHE A 201 -29.66 -8.34 -3.39
CA PHE A 201 -28.29 -7.92 -3.67
C PHE A 201 -27.82 -6.94 -2.58
N PRO A 202 -27.19 -7.42 -1.49
CA PRO A 202 -26.82 -6.58 -0.35
C PRO A 202 -25.68 -5.61 -0.67
N GLN A 203 -24.78 -5.99 -1.58
CA GLN A 203 -23.68 -5.13 -2.01
C GLN A 203 -24.08 -4.37 -3.26
N ARG A 204 -23.92 -3.04 -3.21
CA ARG A 204 -24.26 -2.13 -4.29
C ARG A 204 -23.11 -1.17 -4.52
N PHE A 205 -22.74 -0.97 -5.77
CA PHE A 205 -21.67 -0.06 -6.17
C PHE A 205 -22.19 0.90 -7.24
N GLU A 206 -21.80 2.17 -7.15
CA GLU A 206 -21.87 3.08 -8.29
C GLU A 206 -20.95 2.56 -9.40
N HIS A 207 -21.28 2.85 -10.66
CA HIS A 207 -20.57 2.27 -11.81
C HIS A 207 -19.08 2.61 -11.82
N ASP A 208 -18.74 3.86 -11.52
CA ASP A 208 -17.37 4.36 -11.42
C ASP A 208 -16.54 3.58 -10.39
N LYS A 209 -17.09 3.41 -9.18
CA LYS A 209 -16.46 2.68 -8.07
C LYS A 209 -16.30 1.21 -8.42
N PHE A 210 -17.31 0.60 -9.02
CA PHE A 210 -17.26 -0.79 -9.45
C PHE A 210 -16.14 -1.03 -10.46
N VAL A 211 -16.10 -0.21 -11.51
CA VAL A 211 -15.08 -0.30 -12.56
C VAL A 211 -13.69 -0.06 -11.99
N CYS A 212 -13.50 0.98 -11.16
CA CYS A 212 -12.20 1.27 -10.55
C CYS A 212 -11.71 0.13 -9.65
N MET A 213 -12.60 -0.49 -8.88
CA MET A 213 -12.25 -1.55 -7.95
C MET A 213 -11.87 -2.85 -8.65
N TYR A 214 -12.67 -3.27 -9.64
CA TYR A 214 -12.57 -4.59 -10.26
C TYR A 214 -11.83 -4.61 -11.61
N ARG A 215 -11.51 -3.46 -12.21
CA ARG A 215 -10.65 -3.36 -13.42
C ARG A 215 -9.38 -4.20 -13.38
N PRO A 216 -8.61 -4.30 -12.26
CA PRO A 216 -7.41 -5.12 -12.25
C PRO A 216 -7.68 -6.59 -12.59
N LEU A 217 -8.89 -7.10 -12.34
CA LEU A 217 -9.28 -8.46 -12.71
C LEU A 217 -9.31 -8.68 -14.22
N LEU A 218 -9.51 -7.65 -15.04
CA LEU A 218 -9.49 -7.77 -16.51
C LEU A 218 -8.17 -8.29 -17.06
N HIS A 219 -7.08 -8.07 -16.32
CA HIS A 219 -5.75 -8.55 -16.66
C HIS A 219 -5.41 -9.90 -15.99
N SER A 220 -6.38 -10.50 -15.28
CA SER A 220 -6.23 -11.83 -14.71
C SER A 220 -6.31 -12.88 -15.82
N LYS A 221 -5.53 -13.95 -15.68
CA LYS A 221 -5.55 -15.10 -16.60
C LYS A 221 -6.96 -15.66 -16.78
N ASP A 222 -7.74 -15.71 -15.69
CA ASP A 222 -9.10 -16.23 -15.69
C ASP A 222 -10.06 -15.43 -16.60
N VAL A 223 -9.97 -14.09 -16.59
CA VAL A 223 -10.80 -13.23 -17.45
C VAL A 223 -10.33 -13.34 -18.89
N VAL A 224 -9.02 -13.34 -19.10
CA VAL A 224 -8.42 -13.44 -20.43
C VAL A 224 -8.81 -14.76 -21.11
N GLU A 225 -8.72 -15.88 -20.39
CA GLU A 225 -9.12 -17.21 -20.88
C GLU A 225 -10.62 -17.28 -21.15
N TYR A 226 -11.46 -16.73 -20.25
CA TYR A 226 -12.92 -16.70 -20.45
C TYR A 226 -13.31 -15.91 -21.71
N VAL A 227 -12.77 -14.69 -21.88
CA VAL A 227 -13.06 -13.84 -23.06
C VAL A 227 -12.56 -14.49 -24.35
N GLN A 228 -11.43 -15.20 -24.31
CA GLN A 228 -10.92 -15.96 -25.46
C GLN A 228 -11.78 -17.17 -25.84
N GLN A 229 -12.41 -17.82 -24.86
CA GLN A 229 -13.33 -18.96 -25.07
C GLN A 229 -14.71 -18.50 -25.58
N MET A 230 -15.09 -17.24 -25.34
CA MET A 230 -16.37 -16.65 -25.72
C MET A 230 -16.51 -16.31 -27.22
N LYS A 231 -15.68 -16.89 -28.11
CA LYS A 231 -15.87 -16.81 -29.57
C LYS A 231 -17.18 -17.50 -29.99
N VAL A 232 -18.29 -16.80 -29.78
CA VAL A 232 -19.63 -17.20 -30.23
C VAL A 232 -19.77 -16.90 -31.72
N THR A 233 -20.31 -17.86 -32.45
CA THR A 233 -20.64 -17.84 -33.88
C THR A 233 -21.38 -16.56 -34.28
N PRO A 234 -21.03 -15.93 -35.42
CA PRO A 234 -21.66 -14.69 -35.84
C PRO A 234 -23.13 -14.97 -36.24
N THR A 235 -24.05 -14.33 -35.54
CA THR A 235 -25.45 -14.17 -35.98
C THR A 235 -25.68 -12.69 -36.27
N GLU A 236 -26.50 -12.40 -37.29
CA GLU A 236 -26.54 -11.17 -38.11
C GLU A 236 -27.00 -9.86 -37.41
N GLU A 237 -26.79 -9.69 -36.10
CA GLU A 237 -27.17 -8.46 -35.37
C GLU A 237 -25.96 -7.60 -34.93
N GLN A 238 -24.96 -7.42 -35.80
CA GLN A 238 -23.71 -6.69 -35.51
C GLN A 238 -23.72 -5.19 -35.87
N GLU A 239 -24.85 -4.49 -35.80
CA GLU A 239 -24.88 -3.02 -36.06
C GLU A 239 -24.90 -2.13 -34.79
N LYS A 240 -24.82 -2.71 -33.59
CA LYS A 240 -24.64 -1.94 -32.35
C LYS A 240 -23.43 -2.48 -31.61
N GLY A 241 -22.25 -2.04 -32.04
CA GLY A 241 -20.97 -2.60 -31.65
C GLY A 241 -20.80 -2.77 -30.14
N HIS A 242 -20.91 -4.01 -29.68
CA HIS A 242 -20.41 -4.74 -28.48
C HIS A 242 -20.51 -6.23 -28.87
N CYS A 243 -19.73 -7.23 -28.47
CA CYS A 243 -18.63 -7.45 -27.55
C CYS A 243 -17.96 -8.77 -28.01
N SER A 244 -16.63 -8.78 -28.18
CA SER A 244 -15.84 -10.00 -28.40
C SER A 244 -14.33 -9.79 -28.16
N ASP A 245 -13.86 -8.54 -28.17
CA ASP A 245 -12.46 -8.20 -27.94
C ASP A 245 -12.19 -7.72 -26.51
N LEU A 246 -11.35 -8.47 -25.79
CA LEU A 246 -10.76 -8.05 -24.52
C LEU A 246 -10.09 -6.67 -24.64
N GLN A 247 -9.53 -6.36 -25.82
CA GLN A 247 -8.91 -5.08 -26.15
C GLN A 247 -9.92 -3.92 -26.16
N TYR A 248 -11.16 -4.17 -26.61
CA TYR A 248 -12.25 -3.19 -26.59
C TYR A 248 -12.70 -2.91 -25.16
N LEU A 249 -12.84 -3.95 -24.34
CA LEU A 249 -13.24 -3.81 -22.94
C LEU A 249 -12.18 -3.08 -22.11
N ILE A 250 -10.89 -3.44 -22.28
CA ILE A 250 -9.77 -2.70 -21.69
C ILE A 250 -9.76 -1.26 -22.19
N GLY A 251 -9.93 -1.04 -23.50
CA GLY A 251 -9.98 0.28 -24.11
C GLY A 251 -11.14 1.14 -23.59
N LEU A 252 -12.32 0.57 -23.39
CA LEU A 252 -13.50 1.26 -22.85
C LEU A 252 -13.29 1.67 -21.38
N VAL A 253 -12.74 0.77 -20.58
CA VAL A 253 -12.38 1.02 -19.17
C VAL A 253 -11.17 1.96 -19.02
N GLU A 254 -10.33 2.07 -20.05
CA GLU A 254 -9.23 3.03 -20.12
C GLU A 254 -9.69 4.42 -20.56
N ARG A 255 -10.65 4.47 -21.49
CA ARG A 255 -11.23 5.70 -22.01
C ARG A 255 -12.12 6.39 -20.98
N SER A 256 -12.78 5.63 -20.09
CA SER A 256 -13.55 6.15 -18.96
C SER A 256 -12.72 6.88 -17.90
N TRP A 257 -11.40 7.00 -18.09
CA TRP A 257 -10.49 7.78 -17.25
C TRP A 257 -9.86 8.98 -17.97
N SER A 258 -10.32 9.33 -19.17
CA SER A 258 -9.98 10.59 -19.84
C SER A 258 -10.77 11.76 -19.20
N ASP A 259 -10.30 13.00 -19.34
CA ASP A 259 -10.96 14.17 -18.70
C ASP A 259 -12.39 14.46 -19.25
N ASP A 260 -12.78 13.85 -20.38
CA ASP A 260 -14.05 14.06 -21.09
C ASP A 260 -15.00 12.84 -20.98
N VAL A 261 -15.33 12.37 -19.77
CA VAL A 261 -16.10 11.13 -19.59
C VAL A 261 -17.53 11.40 -19.13
N THR A 262 -18.49 10.74 -19.79
CA THR A 262 -19.91 10.82 -19.44
C THR A 262 -20.31 9.70 -18.47
N PRO A 263 -21.35 9.89 -17.63
CA PRO A 263 -21.88 8.81 -16.77
C PRO A 263 -22.29 7.55 -17.55
N ASP A 264 -22.68 7.69 -18.82
CA ASP A 264 -23.08 6.59 -19.69
C ASP A 264 -21.89 5.70 -20.07
N ASP A 265 -20.69 6.27 -20.21
CA ASP A 265 -19.45 5.51 -20.47
C ASP A 265 -19.10 4.59 -19.29
N PHE A 266 -19.32 5.05 -18.06
CA PHE A 266 -19.14 4.24 -16.86
C PHE A 266 -20.20 3.15 -16.74
N HIS A 267 -21.46 3.43 -17.07
CA HIS A 267 -22.50 2.40 -17.12
C HIS A 267 -22.11 1.29 -18.11
N LEU A 268 -21.67 1.67 -19.31
CA LEU A 268 -21.27 0.73 -20.36
C LEU A 268 -20.07 -0.13 -19.93
N ALA A 269 -19.04 0.51 -19.37
CA ALA A 269 -17.87 -0.18 -18.82
C ALA A 269 -18.25 -1.13 -17.67
N ALA A 270 -19.17 -0.72 -16.79
CA ALA A 270 -19.65 -1.54 -15.69
C ALA A 270 -20.47 -2.74 -16.19
N ASP A 271 -21.32 -2.57 -17.21
CA ASP A 271 -22.12 -3.64 -17.80
C ASP A 271 -21.24 -4.71 -18.46
N GLU A 272 -20.27 -4.30 -19.27
CA GLU A 272 -19.31 -5.22 -19.90
C GLU A 272 -18.44 -5.93 -18.87
N LEU A 273 -17.96 -5.21 -17.84
CA LEU A 273 -17.24 -5.82 -16.73
C LEU A 273 -18.11 -6.82 -15.96
N CYS A 274 -19.41 -6.54 -15.78
CA CYS A 274 -20.35 -7.47 -15.15
C CYS A 274 -20.51 -8.75 -15.97
N LYS A 275 -20.61 -8.66 -17.30
CA LYS A 275 -20.71 -9.83 -18.19
C LYS A 275 -19.47 -10.72 -18.08
N ALA A 276 -18.27 -10.12 -18.16
CA ALA A 276 -17.01 -10.85 -18.04
C ALA A 276 -16.86 -11.54 -16.66
N LEU A 277 -17.20 -10.84 -15.57
CA LEU A 277 -17.10 -11.41 -14.22
C LEU A 277 -18.18 -12.47 -13.94
N SER A 278 -19.38 -12.33 -14.52
CA SER A 278 -20.45 -13.32 -14.39
C SER A 278 -20.04 -14.68 -14.94
N GLY A 279 -19.26 -14.69 -16.03
CA GLY A 279 -18.66 -15.91 -16.59
C GLY A 279 -17.75 -16.65 -15.61
N ILE A 280 -16.88 -15.91 -14.93
CA ILE A 280 -15.97 -16.47 -13.92
C ILE A 280 -16.73 -17.01 -12.72
N ILE A 281 -17.75 -16.28 -12.26
CA ILE A 281 -18.61 -16.69 -11.15
C ILE A 281 -19.32 -18.00 -11.49
N ALA A 282 -19.83 -18.14 -12.71
CA ALA A 282 -20.47 -19.37 -13.17
C ALA A 282 -19.49 -20.56 -13.23
N ALA A 283 -18.27 -20.33 -13.74
CA ALA A 283 -17.23 -21.37 -13.82
C ALA A 283 -16.78 -21.87 -12.43
N ASP A 284 -16.61 -20.97 -11.46
CA ASP A 284 -16.21 -21.32 -10.08
C ASP A 284 -17.31 -22.12 -9.37
N HIS A 285 -18.58 -21.75 -9.57
CA HIS A 285 -19.72 -22.51 -9.05
C HIS A 285 -19.82 -23.92 -9.66
N ALA A 286 -19.53 -24.08 -10.95
CA ALA A 286 -19.49 -25.39 -11.59
C ALA A 286 -18.39 -26.29 -10.99
N GLN A 287 -17.22 -25.72 -10.65
CA GLN A 287 -16.13 -26.44 -10.01
C GLN A 287 -16.41 -26.77 -8.53
N GLY A 288 -17.09 -25.88 -7.80
CA GLY A 288 -17.51 -26.11 -6.41
C GLY A 288 -18.56 -27.22 -6.29
N ASN A 289 -19.53 -27.27 -7.21
CA ASN A 289 -20.56 -28.31 -7.23
C ASN A 289 -19.98 -29.70 -7.55
N ALA A 290 -18.88 -29.75 -8.32
CA ALA A 290 -18.13 -30.98 -8.59
C ALA A 290 -17.29 -31.47 -7.39
N ARG A 291 -17.07 -30.63 -6.37
CA ARG A 291 -16.31 -30.95 -5.14
C ARG A 291 -17.18 -31.31 -3.93
N GLY A 292 -18.52 -31.31 -4.08
CA GLY A 292 -19.44 -31.75 -3.03
C GLY A 292 -19.56 -30.77 -1.85
N GLU A 293 -19.31 -29.47 -2.05
CA GLU A 293 -19.61 -28.46 -1.04
C GLU A 293 -21.09 -28.05 -1.15
N ASP A 294 -21.93 -28.66 -0.30
CA ASP A 294 -23.36 -28.34 -0.18
C ASP A 294 -23.57 -26.86 0.15
N SER A 295 -23.86 -26.08 -0.88
CA SER A 295 -24.36 -24.72 -0.73
C SER A 295 -25.84 -24.79 -0.39
N GLU A 296 -26.18 -24.82 0.90
CA GLU A 296 -27.56 -24.60 1.37
C GLU A 296 -28.02 -23.20 0.94
N GLY A 297 -28.68 -23.16 -0.21
CA GLY A 297 -29.16 -21.95 -0.85
C GLY A 297 -29.89 -22.29 -2.14
N LYS A 298 -30.98 -23.08 -2.05
CA LYS A 298 -31.97 -23.16 -3.12
C LYS A 298 -32.62 -21.79 -3.28
N GLY A 299 -32.07 -20.97 -4.18
CA GLY A 299 -32.61 -19.64 -4.48
C GLY A 299 -32.17 -19.16 -5.85
N GLY A 300 -33.05 -19.33 -6.84
CA GLY A 300 -33.11 -18.54 -8.08
C GLY A 300 -32.04 -18.79 -9.14
N HIS A 301 -32.47 -19.24 -10.32
CA HIS A 301 -31.73 -19.17 -11.59
C HIS A 301 -31.55 -17.71 -12.08
N GLY A 302 -31.06 -16.82 -11.22
CA GLY A 302 -30.74 -15.43 -11.57
C GLY A 302 -29.24 -15.20 -11.54
N SER A 303 -28.72 -14.40 -12.47
CA SER A 303 -27.33 -13.94 -12.47
C SER A 303 -27.00 -13.29 -11.11
N LYS A 304 -26.00 -13.84 -10.40
CA LYS A 304 -25.57 -13.39 -9.05
C LYS A 304 -24.89 -12.01 -9.04
N LEU A 305 -24.65 -11.45 -10.22
CA LEU A 305 -24.12 -10.11 -10.48
C LEU A 305 -25.02 -9.47 -11.53
N GLN A 306 -25.50 -8.25 -11.28
CA GLN A 306 -26.40 -7.53 -12.18
C GLN A 306 -26.00 -6.07 -12.30
N CYS A 307 -25.98 -5.54 -13.52
CA CYS A 307 -25.84 -4.11 -13.77
C CYS A 307 -27.22 -3.47 -13.87
N GLY A 308 -27.52 -2.51 -13.00
CA GLY A 308 -28.72 -1.68 -13.06
C GLY A 308 -28.42 -0.30 -13.63
N LYS A 309 -29.47 0.53 -13.76
CA LYS A 309 -29.39 1.85 -14.42
C LYS A 309 -28.37 2.83 -13.82
N SER A 310 -28.11 2.75 -12.52
CA SER A 310 -27.19 3.66 -11.80
C SER A 310 -26.20 2.93 -10.89
N MET A 311 -26.38 1.63 -10.69
CA MET A 311 -25.61 0.85 -9.74
C MET A 311 -25.47 -0.60 -10.20
N VAL A 312 -24.37 -1.21 -9.78
CA VAL A 312 -24.11 -2.65 -9.89
C VAL A 312 -24.50 -3.34 -8.59
N PHE A 313 -25.13 -4.51 -8.71
CA PHE A 313 -25.73 -5.28 -7.63
C PHE A 313 -25.06 -6.65 -7.51
N LEU A 314 -24.48 -6.95 -6.34
CA LEU A 314 -23.78 -8.20 -6.06
C LEU A 314 -24.55 -9.03 -5.03
N ALA A 315 -24.74 -10.31 -5.32
CA ALA A 315 -25.31 -11.27 -4.39
C ALA A 315 -24.32 -11.58 -3.25
N VAL A 316 -24.84 -12.16 -2.17
CA VAL A 316 -24.04 -12.57 -1.00
C VAL A 316 -22.88 -13.47 -1.44
N GLY A 317 -21.68 -13.20 -0.95
CA GLY A 317 -20.47 -14.00 -1.20
C GLY A 317 -19.73 -13.68 -2.50
N VAL A 318 -20.40 -13.10 -3.50
CA VAL A 318 -19.75 -12.74 -4.79
C VAL A 318 -18.66 -11.68 -4.58
N GLY A 319 -18.92 -10.64 -3.79
CA GLY A 319 -17.91 -9.62 -3.50
C GLY A 319 -16.68 -10.19 -2.81
N GLU A 320 -16.87 -11.09 -1.84
CA GLU A 320 -15.74 -11.74 -1.14
C GLU A 320 -14.91 -12.62 -2.08
N MET A 321 -15.58 -13.32 -3.01
CA MET A 321 -14.92 -14.11 -4.06
C MET A 321 -14.09 -13.22 -5.00
N LEU A 322 -14.67 -12.12 -5.51
CA LEU A 322 -13.97 -11.18 -6.38
C LEU A 322 -12.80 -10.51 -5.64
N ASP A 323 -12.97 -10.16 -4.37
CA ASP A 323 -11.91 -9.59 -3.53
C ASP A 323 -10.77 -10.58 -3.28
N LYS A 324 -11.07 -11.87 -3.11
CA LYS A 324 -10.03 -12.93 -3.05
C LYS A 324 -9.20 -12.95 -4.33
N ARG A 325 -9.84 -12.91 -5.51
CA ARG A 325 -9.14 -12.88 -6.81
C ARG A 325 -8.35 -11.59 -6.99
N LEU A 326 -8.90 -10.44 -6.59
CA LEU A 326 -8.20 -9.15 -6.61
C LEU A 326 -6.93 -9.17 -5.78
N ARG A 327 -6.96 -9.80 -4.59
CA ARG A 327 -5.77 -9.95 -3.74
C ARG A 327 -4.66 -10.73 -4.44
N VAL A 328 -4.99 -11.80 -5.16
CA VAL A 328 -4.00 -12.58 -5.93
C VAL A 328 -3.34 -11.72 -7.00
N VAL A 329 -4.13 -11.07 -7.86
CA VAL A 329 -3.61 -10.22 -8.94
C VAL A 329 -2.75 -9.07 -8.40
N ARG A 330 -3.21 -8.41 -7.32
CA ARG A 330 -2.45 -7.33 -6.67
C ARG A 330 -1.14 -7.83 -6.09
N ASN A 331 -1.14 -8.99 -5.42
CA ASN A 331 0.06 -9.57 -4.84
C ASN A 331 1.11 -9.91 -5.91
N GLU A 332 0.71 -10.47 -7.06
CA GLU A 332 1.64 -10.74 -8.17
C GLU A 332 2.34 -9.46 -8.66
N ARG A 333 1.59 -8.36 -8.80
CA ARG A 333 2.14 -7.06 -9.22
C ARG A 333 3.05 -6.45 -8.16
N VAL A 334 2.67 -6.55 -6.89
CA VAL A 334 3.50 -6.08 -5.76
C VAL A 334 4.82 -6.84 -5.70
N VAL A 335 4.80 -8.16 -5.88
CA VAL A 335 6.02 -8.98 -5.92
C VAL A 335 6.94 -8.56 -7.07
N MET A 336 6.38 -8.26 -8.25
CA MET A 336 7.15 -7.74 -9.39
C MET A 336 7.82 -6.40 -9.05
N LEU A 337 7.07 -5.46 -8.47
CA LEU A 337 7.60 -4.16 -8.05
C LEU A 337 8.70 -4.31 -7.00
N GLN A 338 8.50 -5.16 -6.00
CA GLN A 338 9.51 -5.46 -4.98
C GLN A 338 10.77 -6.06 -5.59
N ARG A 339 10.64 -6.98 -6.55
CA ARG A 339 11.78 -7.56 -7.27
C ARG A 339 12.54 -6.49 -8.06
N MET A 340 11.84 -5.62 -8.77
CA MET A 340 12.45 -4.52 -9.53
C MET A 340 13.19 -3.55 -8.61
N TRP A 341 12.57 -3.17 -7.50
CA TRP A 341 13.14 -2.27 -6.51
C TRP A 341 14.40 -2.84 -5.85
N ARG A 342 14.32 -4.08 -5.32
CA ARG A 342 15.47 -4.78 -4.74
C ARG A 342 16.61 -4.89 -5.74
N GLY A 343 16.30 -5.22 -6.99
CA GLY A 343 17.30 -5.27 -8.07
C GLY A 343 17.92 -3.90 -8.37
N TYR A 344 17.13 -2.83 -8.38
CA TYR A 344 17.60 -1.46 -8.60
C TYR A 344 18.55 -1.01 -7.48
N GLU A 345 18.18 -1.27 -6.23
CA GLU A 345 18.97 -0.91 -5.06
C GLU A 345 20.35 -1.58 -5.07
N VAL A 346 20.40 -2.89 -5.34
CA VAL A 346 21.66 -3.63 -5.46
C VAL A 346 22.50 -3.13 -6.63
N ARG A 347 21.91 -2.90 -7.81
CA ARG A 347 22.66 -2.36 -8.98
C ARG A 347 23.24 -0.98 -8.69
N ARG A 348 22.48 -0.11 -8.03
CA ARG A 348 22.93 1.22 -7.62
C ARG A 348 24.10 1.13 -6.64
N TRP A 349 24.02 0.22 -5.67
CA TRP A 349 25.08 -0.03 -4.69
C TRP A 349 26.35 -0.56 -5.36
N VAL A 350 26.25 -1.60 -6.21
CA VAL A 350 27.41 -2.16 -6.94
C VAL A 350 28.08 -1.10 -7.84
N LYS A 351 27.29 -0.26 -8.51
CA LYS A 351 27.83 0.82 -9.35
C LYS A 351 28.67 1.81 -8.53
N ARG A 352 28.19 2.21 -7.35
CA ARG A 352 28.94 3.07 -6.41
C ARG A 352 30.21 2.40 -5.91
N LEU A 353 30.13 1.13 -5.51
CA LEU A 353 31.28 0.36 -5.03
C LEU A 353 32.37 0.27 -6.11
N ARG A 354 32.00 -0.07 -7.35
CA ARG A 354 32.94 -0.15 -8.48
C ARG A 354 33.63 1.19 -8.76
N SER A 355 32.87 2.28 -8.79
CA SER A 355 33.46 3.63 -8.98
C SER A 355 34.48 3.97 -7.90
N ALA A 356 34.18 3.66 -6.62
CA ALA A 356 35.11 3.89 -5.52
C ALA A 356 36.36 2.99 -5.61
N SER A 357 36.19 1.70 -5.95
CA SER A 357 37.31 0.76 -6.11
C SER A 357 38.25 1.17 -7.24
N VAL A 358 37.72 1.63 -8.38
CA VAL A 358 38.55 2.12 -9.50
C VAL A 358 39.40 3.31 -9.08
N LEU A 359 38.83 4.27 -8.33
CA LEU A 359 39.58 5.40 -7.80
C LEU A 359 40.71 4.93 -6.88
N LEU A 360 40.41 4.05 -5.91
CA LEU A 360 41.42 3.51 -4.99
C LEU A 360 42.55 2.79 -5.72
N LEU A 361 42.24 1.97 -6.73
CA LEU A 361 43.24 1.28 -7.54
C LEU A 361 44.11 2.25 -8.34
N GLN A 362 43.53 3.31 -8.91
CA GLN A 362 44.28 4.35 -9.61
C GLN A 362 45.25 5.08 -8.67
N TYR A 363 44.79 5.47 -7.47
CA TYR A 363 45.65 6.09 -6.46
C TYR A 363 46.78 5.17 -6.01
N ALA A 364 46.48 3.89 -5.75
CA ALA A 364 47.48 2.90 -5.34
C ALA A 364 48.54 2.67 -6.44
N ALA A 365 48.12 2.55 -7.70
CA ALA A 365 49.03 2.41 -8.84
C ALA A 365 49.93 3.64 -9.00
N ALA A 366 49.36 4.84 -8.89
CA ALA A 366 50.13 6.09 -8.93
C ALA A 366 51.13 6.20 -7.77
N ALA A 367 50.74 5.82 -6.55
CA ALA A 367 51.63 5.81 -5.39
C ALA A 367 52.80 4.84 -5.57
N ARG A 368 52.54 3.63 -6.10
CA ARG A 368 53.57 2.65 -6.41
C ARG A 368 54.57 3.18 -7.44
N ALA A 369 54.08 3.77 -8.54
CA ALA A 369 54.94 4.36 -9.56
C ALA A 369 55.84 5.48 -9.00
N ARG A 370 55.32 6.30 -8.07
CA ARG A 370 56.12 7.33 -7.38
C ARG A 370 57.22 6.71 -6.51
N LEU A 371 56.93 5.63 -5.79
CA LEU A 371 57.93 4.94 -4.97
C LEU A 371 59.05 4.35 -5.84
N GLU A 372 58.70 3.68 -6.93
CA GLU A 372 59.65 3.13 -7.90
C GLU A 372 60.52 4.24 -8.52
N TRP A 373 59.92 5.38 -8.87
CA TRP A 373 60.67 6.55 -9.36
C TRP A 373 61.65 7.12 -8.31
N VAL A 374 61.22 7.27 -7.06
CA VAL A 374 62.09 7.73 -5.97
C VAL A 374 63.25 6.77 -5.74
N GLN A 375 63.01 5.46 -5.78
CA GLN A 375 64.06 4.44 -5.67
C GLN A 375 65.05 4.54 -6.82
N ALA A 376 64.58 4.64 -8.06
CA ALA A 376 65.43 4.82 -9.24
C ALA A 376 66.29 6.09 -9.13
N LEU A 377 65.70 7.20 -8.67
CA LEU A 377 66.43 8.46 -8.44
C LEU A 377 67.53 8.31 -7.37
N ARG A 378 67.24 7.59 -6.28
CA ARG A 378 68.24 7.28 -5.24
C ARG A 378 69.39 6.44 -5.79
N CYS A 379 69.10 5.39 -6.57
CA CYS A 379 70.10 4.56 -7.22
C CYS A 379 70.95 5.37 -8.20
N ALA A 380 70.33 6.21 -9.05
CA ALA A 380 71.04 7.07 -9.98
C ALA A 380 71.98 8.05 -9.26
N LYS A 381 71.51 8.70 -8.19
CA LYS A 381 72.33 9.58 -7.35
C LYS A 381 73.49 8.82 -6.70
N ALA A 382 73.25 7.61 -6.18
CA ALA A 382 74.29 6.77 -5.60
C ALA A 382 75.36 6.35 -6.62
N THR A 383 74.96 6.05 -7.86
CA THR A 383 75.88 5.75 -8.97
C THR A 383 76.75 6.96 -9.31
N VAL A 384 76.16 8.16 -9.41
CA VAL A 384 76.91 9.41 -9.63
C VAL A 384 77.93 9.63 -8.52
N LEU A 385 77.51 9.54 -7.25
CA LEU A 385 78.41 9.69 -6.11
C LEU A 385 79.52 8.64 -6.13
N SER A 386 79.20 7.37 -6.38
CA SER A 386 80.17 6.28 -6.45
C SER A 386 81.20 6.50 -7.56
N SER A 387 80.75 6.97 -8.73
CA SER A 387 81.63 7.30 -9.86
C SER A 387 82.55 8.48 -9.55
N ALA A 388 82.04 9.50 -8.85
CA ALA A 388 82.83 10.64 -8.39
C ALA A 388 83.88 10.21 -7.35
N CYS A 389 83.49 9.40 -6.36
CA CYS A 389 84.42 8.85 -5.37
C CYS A 389 85.53 8.02 -6.04
N ARG A 390 85.18 7.11 -6.96
CA ARG A 390 86.18 6.32 -7.72
C ARG A 390 87.15 7.20 -8.51
N ARG A 391 86.65 8.32 -9.08
CA ARG A 391 87.49 9.28 -9.80
C ARG A 391 88.45 10.01 -8.85
N VAL A 392 87.96 10.48 -7.70
CA VAL A 392 88.78 11.19 -6.69
C VAL A 392 89.85 10.28 -6.11
N THR A 393 89.56 8.99 -5.89
CA THR A 393 90.58 8.04 -5.39
C THR A 393 91.61 7.66 -6.46
N ALA A 394 91.22 7.49 -7.72
CA ALA A 394 92.15 7.10 -8.78
C ALA A 394 93.03 8.25 -9.32
N ALA A 395 92.52 9.50 -9.31
CA ALA A 395 93.23 10.67 -9.81
C ALA A 395 94.63 10.93 -9.20
N PRO A 396 94.84 10.87 -7.87
CA PRO A 396 96.16 11.11 -7.28
C PRO A 396 97.19 10.04 -7.68
N HIS A 397 96.79 8.77 -7.77
CA HIS A 397 97.67 7.69 -8.23
C HIS A 397 98.14 7.94 -9.68
N PHE A 398 97.23 8.23 -10.59
CA PHE A 398 97.57 8.53 -11.98
C PHE A 398 98.47 9.77 -12.12
N GLN A 399 98.20 10.83 -11.35
CA GLN A 399 99.01 12.05 -11.37
C GLN A 399 100.43 11.81 -10.81
N LEU A 400 100.56 10.97 -9.78
CA LEU A 400 101.85 10.56 -9.24
C LEU A 400 102.67 9.80 -10.28
N GLU A 401 102.08 8.81 -10.94
CA GLU A 401 102.73 8.05 -12.03
C GLU A 401 103.13 8.96 -13.19
N LYS A 402 102.25 9.87 -13.61
CA LYS A 402 102.55 10.84 -14.67
C LYS A 402 103.71 11.76 -14.30
N ARG A 403 103.76 12.26 -13.06
CA ARG A 403 104.86 13.09 -12.56
C ARG A 403 106.18 12.31 -12.45
N ALA A 404 106.13 11.06 -11.98
CA ALA A 404 107.27 10.17 -11.94
C ALA A 404 107.83 9.91 -13.35
N ALA A 405 106.97 9.58 -14.31
CA ALA A 405 107.34 9.38 -15.71
C ALA A 405 107.92 10.65 -16.35
N ALA A 406 107.32 11.82 -16.09
CA ALA A 406 107.85 13.09 -16.59
C ALA A 406 109.23 13.42 -16.00
N THR A 407 109.44 13.10 -14.72
CA THR A 407 110.74 13.29 -14.04
C THR A 407 111.80 12.35 -14.62
N LEU A 408 111.47 11.07 -14.81
CA LEU A 408 112.35 10.09 -15.46
C LEU A 408 112.72 10.53 -16.89
N ASN A 409 111.75 11.00 -17.67
CA ASN A 409 112.00 11.52 -19.02
C ASN A 409 112.89 12.78 -19.02
N ARG A 410 112.74 13.66 -18.03
CA ARG A 410 113.62 14.83 -17.88
C ARG A 410 115.06 14.39 -17.58
N ILE A 411 115.23 13.42 -16.69
CA ILE A 411 116.54 12.86 -16.34
C ILE A 411 117.17 12.17 -17.56
N SER A 412 116.42 11.30 -18.25
CA SER A 412 116.92 10.55 -19.41
C SER A 412 117.36 11.45 -20.56
N ARG A 413 116.70 12.59 -20.79
CA ARG A 413 117.13 13.60 -21.77
C ARG A 413 118.33 14.43 -21.30
N GLY A 414 118.45 14.69 -20.01
CA GLY A 414 119.53 15.51 -19.44
C GLY A 414 120.88 14.78 -19.34
N VAL A 415 120.88 13.46 -19.10
CA VAL A 415 122.11 12.67 -18.94
C VAL A 415 122.99 12.66 -20.19
N PRO A 416 122.49 12.39 -21.42
CA PRO A 416 123.29 12.42 -22.64
C PRO A 416 123.92 13.79 -22.90
N LEU A 417 123.17 14.88 -22.64
CA LEU A 417 123.66 16.25 -22.80
C LEU A 417 124.80 16.59 -21.83
N ARG A 418 124.75 16.07 -20.58
CA ARG A 418 125.84 16.24 -19.62
C ARG A 418 127.07 15.42 -20.01
N LEU A 419 126.87 14.19 -20.48
CA LEU A 419 127.96 13.34 -20.95
C LEU A 419 128.66 13.95 -22.18
N SER A 420 127.91 14.49 -23.13
CA SER A 420 128.49 15.19 -24.30
C SER A 420 129.23 16.45 -23.89
N TRP A 421 128.67 17.27 -22.98
CA TRP A 421 129.36 18.46 -22.46
C TRP A 421 130.69 18.12 -21.76
N VAL A 422 130.71 17.05 -20.95
CA VAL A 422 131.95 16.57 -20.30
C VAL A 422 132.97 16.11 -21.35
N ALA A 423 132.53 15.43 -22.41
CA ALA A 423 133.41 15.03 -23.52
C ALA A 423 134.01 16.26 -24.23
N THR A 424 133.18 17.25 -24.60
CA THR A 424 133.67 18.49 -25.22
C THR A 424 134.65 19.24 -24.31
N ARG A 425 134.42 19.23 -23.00
CA ARG A 425 135.33 19.87 -22.03
C ARG A 425 136.68 19.14 -21.95
N ARG A 426 136.69 17.80 -22.06
CA ARG A 426 137.93 17.01 -22.17
C ARG A 426 138.67 17.31 -23.47
N ASP A 427 137.96 17.44 -24.59
CA ASP A 427 138.57 17.79 -25.89
C ASP A 427 139.19 19.20 -25.87
N GLN A 428 138.50 20.17 -25.25
CA GLN A 428 139.05 21.51 -25.04
C GLN A 428 140.32 21.48 -24.17
N ALA A 429 140.30 20.72 -23.06
CA ALA A 429 141.48 20.56 -22.21
C ALA A 429 142.65 19.88 -22.96
N ALA A 430 142.37 18.87 -23.79
CA ALA A 430 143.36 18.23 -24.64
C ALA A 430 143.94 19.21 -25.66
N THR A 431 143.11 20.07 -26.26
CA THR A 431 143.55 21.11 -27.21
C THR A 431 144.50 22.12 -26.55
N LEU A 432 144.19 22.56 -25.31
CA LEU A 432 145.05 23.44 -24.53
C LEU A 432 146.39 22.79 -24.18
N LEU A 433 146.38 21.51 -23.78
CA LEU A 433 147.61 20.74 -23.51
C LEU A 433 148.47 20.56 -24.76
N GLN A 434 147.85 20.29 -25.92
CA GLN A 434 148.56 20.19 -27.20
C GLN A 434 149.19 21.53 -27.61
N ALA A 435 148.48 22.64 -27.43
CA ALA A 435 149.01 23.98 -27.68
C ALA A 435 150.22 24.30 -26.78
N ALA A 436 150.13 23.97 -25.48
CA ALA A 436 151.23 24.13 -24.54
C ALA A 436 152.46 23.28 -24.92
N MET A 437 152.27 22.03 -25.33
CA MET A 437 153.36 21.19 -25.82
C MET A 437 154.02 21.75 -27.08
N ARG A 438 153.24 22.23 -28.06
CA ARG A 438 153.77 22.85 -29.29
C ARG A 438 154.59 24.11 -28.97
N MET A 439 154.11 24.96 -28.06
CA MET A 439 154.90 26.09 -27.54
C MET A 439 156.21 25.63 -26.88
N GLY A 440 156.16 24.55 -26.09
CA GLY A 440 157.35 23.97 -25.46
C GLY A 440 158.40 23.46 -26.46
N VAL A 441 157.96 22.83 -27.55
CA VAL A 441 158.86 22.41 -28.65
C VAL A 441 159.47 23.62 -29.36
N HIS A 442 158.68 24.64 -29.65
CA HIS A 442 159.15 25.87 -30.28
C HIS A 442 160.16 26.62 -29.39
N PHE A 443 159.94 26.64 -28.08
CA PHE A 443 160.85 27.22 -27.10
C PHE A 443 162.19 26.47 -27.04
N LYS A 444 162.16 25.13 -27.06
CA LYS A 444 163.39 24.31 -27.15
C LYS A 444 164.16 24.57 -28.45
N HIS A 445 163.48 24.67 -29.58
CA HIS A 445 164.10 25.00 -30.87
C HIS A 445 164.75 26.39 -30.83
N MET A 446 164.05 27.40 -30.29
CA MET A 446 164.59 28.76 -30.20
C MET A 446 165.80 28.85 -29.26
N GLN A 447 165.81 28.11 -28.15
CA GLN A 447 166.99 27.99 -27.28
C GLN A 447 168.18 27.33 -28.00
N ALA A 448 167.94 26.30 -28.81
CA ALA A 448 169.00 25.64 -29.59
C ALA A 448 169.60 26.59 -30.65
N VAL A 449 168.76 27.32 -31.38
CA VAL A 449 169.20 28.34 -32.35
C VAL A 449 169.98 29.46 -31.66
N ARG A 450 169.53 29.92 -30.49
CA ARG A 450 170.23 30.94 -29.70
C ARG A 450 171.61 30.46 -29.22
N LYS A 451 171.71 29.21 -28.76
CA LYS A 451 173.01 28.60 -28.38
C LYS A 451 173.94 28.44 -29.58
N ALA A 452 173.43 28.03 -30.74
CA ALA A 452 174.22 27.94 -31.98
C ALA A 452 174.70 29.32 -32.46
N GLY A 453 173.84 30.35 -32.42
CA GLY A 453 174.20 31.73 -32.77
C GLY A 453 175.27 32.34 -31.86
N VAL A 454 175.24 32.04 -30.56
CA VAL A 454 176.31 32.44 -29.61
C VAL A 454 177.62 31.73 -29.91
N HIS A 455 177.59 30.47 -30.38
CA HIS A 455 178.78 29.70 -30.73
C HIS A 455 179.43 30.19 -32.04
N ILE A 456 178.62 30.46 -33.08
CA ILE A 456 179.08 31.05 -34.34
C ILE A 456 179.61 32.48 -34.13
N GLY A 457 178.96 33.28 -33.29
CA GLY A 457 179.45 34.61 -32.90
C GLY A 457 180.71 34.60 -32.01
N ARG A 458 181.08 33.45 -31.44
CA ARG A 458 182.36 33.25 -30.74
C ARG A 458 183.46 32.88 -31.73
N LEU A 459 183.18 31.99 -32.69
CA LEU A 459 184.12 31.59 -33.75
C LEU A 459 184.41 32.73 -34.74
N GLY A 460 183.41 33.54 -35.09
CA GLY A 460 183.60 34.72 -35.94
C GLY A 460 184.41 35.86 -35.29
N ARG A 461 184.42 35.96 -33.95
CA ARG A 461 185.27 36.93 -33.23
C ARG A 461 186.73 36.48 -33.10
N VAL A 462 187.00 35.19 -33.22
CA VAL A 462 188.37 34.63 -33.28
C VAL A 462 188.96 34.77 -34.69
N ALA A 463 188.13 34.72 -35.74
CA ALA A 463 188.59 34.91 -37.14
C ALA A 463 188.89 36.37 -37.54
N ILE A 464 188.55 37.37 -36.71
CA ILE A 464 188.78 38.80 -37.00
C ILE A 464 190.00 39.35 -36.20
N GLY A 465 190.69 38.52 -35.42
CA GLY A 465 191.89 38.91 -34.68
C GLY A 465 192.97 37.84 -34.66
N ARG A 466 193.85 37.86 -35.67
CA ARG A 466 195.10 37.08 -35.86
C ARG A 466 194.98 35.61 -36.26
#